data_AF-A0A954N161-F1
#
_entry.id   AF-A0A954N161-F1
#
_cell.length_a   1.000
_cell.length_b   1.000
_cell.length_c   1.000
_cell.angle_alpha   90.00
_cell.angle_beta   90.00
_cell.angle_gamma   90.00
#
_symmetry.space_group_name_H-M   'P 1'
#
loop_
_entity.id
_entity.type
_entity.pdbx_description
1 polymer ?
#
loop_
_entity_poly.entity_id
_entity_poly.type
_entity_poly.pdbx_seq_one_letter_code
_entity_poly.pdbx_strand_id
1 'polypeptide(L)'
;MNSPPDNPAESNLKQYQERALVIARSQATASLAKKKQESNRDTVEGIVIALIMVFLFRAFVAEAFIIPTGSMAETLYGRHKDLKCEKCNIRFRVGASEEVDRIAQTTYAESDRLHFGYCPNCRYKNSIYKNVPFKGDRIFVNKFPYEFGNPQRFDVVVFKFPEDPKISYIKRLVGLPGEIITISRGDLYQRINEDDPMQILRKPYHKQEELHQLVFDNDHVVQELLKNGFPERWQSLTESDWTKVDPNGWKNDSANRTFSILPQGETKWLRYRHFVPTTEDWKAVEEQRPLAQQPVPLLIADFYSYNSGLTKFESSNRDDDDQL
;
A
#
# COMPACT_ATOMS: atom_id res chain seq x y z
N MET A 1 -5.02 96.66 28.76
CA MET A 1 -5.51 95.57 27.89
C MET A 1 -6.11 94.53 28.82
N ASN A 2 -7.42 94.63 29.11
CA ASN A 2 -8.12 93.69 29.97
C ASN A 2 -8.68 92.56 29.12
N SER A 3 -8.20 91.34 29.32
CA SER A 3 -8.88 90.13 28.88
C SER A 3 -10.19 89.97 29.66
N PRO A 4 -11.26 89.40 29.07
CA PRO A 4 -12.58 89.36 29.68
C PRO A 4 -12.60 88.42 30.90
N PRO A 5 -13.54 88.61 31.86
CA PRO A 5 -13.71 87.69 32.98
C PRO A 5 -14.14 86.31 32.46
N ASP A 6 -13.49 85.25 32.94
CA ASP A 6 -13.84 83.87 32.63
C ASP A 6 -15.32 83.62 32.93
N ASN A 7 -16.07 83.23 31.91
CA ASN A 7 -17.48 82.92 32.04
C ASN A 7 -17.65 81.56 32.73
N PRO A 8 -18.18 81.49 33.97
CA PRO A 8 -18.32 80.24 34.71
C PRO A 8 -19.27 79.24 34.02
N ALA A 9 -20.10 79.69 33.07
CA ALA A 9 -20.92 78.79 32.26
C ALA A 9 -20.08 77.99 31.25
N GLU A 10 -19.04 78.58 30.64
CA GLU A 10 -18.18 77.90 29.66
C GLU A 10 -17.21 76.90 30.31
N SER A 11 -16.70 77.21 31.52
CA SER A 11 -15.83 76.27 32.25
C SER A 11 -16.60 75.03 32.71
N ASN A 12 -17.83 75.22 33.19
CA ASN A 12 -18.73 74.13 33.56
C ASN A 12 -19.13 73.31 32.32
N LEU A 13 -19.43 73.96 31.19
CA LEU A 13 -19.79 73.26 29.95
C LEU A 13 -18.64 72.37 29.44
N LYS A 14 -17.40 72.87 29.45
CA LYS A 14 -16.21 72.06 29.12
C LYS A 14 -16.02 70.89 30.08
N GLN A 15 -16.20 71.11 31.38
CA GLN A 15 -16.11 70.07 32.39
C GLN A 15 -17.20 68.99 32.24
N TYR A 16 -18.43 69.38 31.87
CA TYR A 16 -19.51 68.45 31.56
C TYR A 16 -19.23 67.64 30.29
N GLN A 17 -18.71 68.28 29.24
CA GLN A 17 -18.33 67.62 27.99
C GLN A 17 -17.20 66.61 28.19
N GLU A 18 -16.16 66.95 28.96
CA GLU A 18 -15.07 66.01 29.28
C GLU A 18 -15.56 64.80 30.07
N ARG A 19 -16.42 65.01 31.09
CA ARG A 19 -17.02 63.91 31.87
C ARG A 19 -17.89 63.01 30.98
N ALA A 20 -18.69 63.59 30.09
CA ALA A 20 -19.51 62.82 29.15
C ALA A 20 -18.64 61.99 28.18
N LEU A 21 -17.53 62.54 27.70
CA LEU A 21 -16.61 61.85 26.80
C LEU A 21 -15.86 60.69 27.48
N VAL A 22 -15.49 60.84 28.75
CA VAL A 22 -14.88 59.78 29.57
C VAL A 22 -15.86 58.62 29.79
N ILE A 23 -17.14 58.92 30.08
CA ILE A 23 -18.19 57.91 30.24
C ILE A 23 -18.48 57.19 28.92
N ALA A 24 -18.54 57.91 27.80
CA ALA A 24 -18.75 57.30 26.48
C ALA A 24 -17.59 56.38 26.09
N ARG A 25 -16.34 56.78 26.36
CA ARG A 25 -15.15 55.94 26.12
C ARG A 25 -15.12 54.69 27.01
N SER A 26 -15.50 54.80 28.29
CA SER A 26 -15.53 53.64 29.20
C SER A 26 -16.63 52.64 28.84
N GLN A 27 -17.79 53.12 28.36
CA GLN A 27 -18.85 52.27 27.85
C GLN A 27 -18.45 51.57 26.53
N ALA A 28 -17.74 52.27 25.64
CA ALA A 28 -17.25 51.68 24.39
C ALA A 28 -16.14 50.63 24.62
N THR A 29 -15.22 50.84 25.57
CA THR A 29 -14.21 49.83 25.92
C THR A 29 -14.83 48.62 26.62
N ALA A 30 -15.82 48.83 27.49
CA ALA A 30 -16.58 47.74 28.11
C ALA A 30 -17.38 46.92 27.07
N SER A 31 -17.98 47.58 26.07
CA SER A 31 -18.73 46.87 25.02
C SER A 31 -17.81 46.08 24.07
N LEU A 32 -16.63 46.62 23.73
CA LEU A 32 -15.62 45.91 22.95
C LEU A 32 -15.03 44.72 23.72
N ALA A 33 -14.78 44.88 25.02
CA ALA A 33 -14.33 43.78 25.88
C ALA A 33 -15.40 42.68 25.99
N LYS A 34 -16.67 43.06 26.16
CA LYS A 34 -17.81 42.13 26.17
C LYS A 34 -17.96 41.41 24.84
N LYS A 35 -17.88 42.11 23.70
CA LYS A 35 -17.95 41.52 22.35
C LYS A 35 -16.78 40.57 22.07
N LYS A 36 -15.56 40.91 22.53
CA LYS A 36 -14.38 40.03 22.45
C LYS A 36 -14.53 38.79 23.34
N GLN A 37 -15.10 38.95 24.53
CA GLN A 37 -15.36 37.84 25.44
C GLN A 37 -16.46 36.90 24.92
N GLU A 38 -17.54 37.44 24.34
CA GLU A 38 -18.57 36.68 23.64
C GLU A 38 -17.99 35.95 22.42
N SER A 39 -17.21 36.63 21.57
CA SER A 39 -16.53 36.00 20.42
C SER A 39 -15.54 34.89 20.83
N ASN A 40 -14.80 35.09 21.93
CA ASN A 40 -13.93 34.05 22.47
C ASN A 40 -14.74 32.87 23.03
N ARG A 41 -15.88 33.14 23.68
CA ARG A 41 -16.79 32.10 24.18
C ARG A 41 -17.39 31.30 23.03
N ASP A 42 -17.85 31.94 21.96
CA ASP A 42 -18.39 31.27 20.76
C ASP A 42 -17.32 30.39 20.11
N THR A 43 -16.08 30.87 20.06
CA THR A 43 -14.94 30.07 19.55
C THR A 43 -14.67 28.86 20.43
N VAL A 44 -14.66 29.03 21.76
CA VAL A 44 -14.48 27.94 22.72
C VAL A 44 -15.63 26.94 22.63
N GLU A 45 -16.88 27.40 22.55
CA GLU A 45 -18.06 26.56 22.41
C GLU A 45 -18.01 25.74 21.10
N GLY A 46 -17.64 26.37 19.99
CA GLY A 46 -17.41 25.69 18.72
C GLY A 46 -16.34 24.60 18.81
N ILE A 47 -15.21 24.88 19.48
CA ILE A 47 -14.14 23.89 19.70
C ILE A 47 -14.64 22.73 20.57
N VAL A 48 -15.38 23.02 21.64
CA VAL A 48 -15.94 21.99 22.53
C VAL A 48 -16.92 21.10 21.78
N ILE A 49 -17.83 21.68 21.00
CA ILE A 49 -18.79 20.93 20.18
C ILE A 49 -18.04 20.07 19.15
N ALA A 50 -17.03 20.62 18.47
CA ALA A 50 -16.23 19.88 17.51
C ALA A 50 -15.51 18.69 18.17
N LEU A 51 -14.92 18.89 19.35
CA LEU A 51 -14.30 17.81 20.12
C LEU A 51 -15.31 16.73 20.49
N ILE A 52 -16.48 17.11 21.04
CA ILE A 52 -17.56 16.16 21.38
C ILE A 52 -17.99 15.37 20.13
N MET A 53 -18.21 16.04 19.01
CA MET A 53 -18.56 15.38 17.75
C MET A 53 -17.48 14.39 17.29
N VAL A 54 -16.19 14.75 17.41
CA VAL A 54 -15.09 13.84 17.08
C VAL A 54 -15.06 12.62 18.01
N PHE A 55 -15.30 12.80 19.32
CA PHE A 55 -15.38 11.69 20.26
C PHE A 55 -16.57 10.77 19.98
N LEU A 56 -17.76 11.34 19.72
CA LEU A 56 -18.95 10.56 19.34
C LEU A 56 -18.74 9.82 18.02
N PHE A 57 -18.16 10.49 17.03
CA PHE A 57 -17.83 9.89 15.75
C PHE A 57 -16.86 8.71 15.92
N ARG A 58 -15.82 8.85 16.77
CA ARG A 58 -14.88 7.75 17.06
C ARG A 58 -15.50 6.61 17.86
N ALA A 59 -16.36 6.93 18.82
CA ALA A 59 -17.00 5.93 19.66
C ALA A 59 -17.97 5.07 18.84
N PHE A 60 -18.83 5.72 18.03
CA PHE A 60 -19.98 5.06 17.42
C PHE A 60 -19.86 4.83 15.91
N VAL A 61 -19.18 5.70 15.16
CA VAL A 61 -19.22 5.66 13.69
C VAL A 61 -18.05 4.93 13.08
N ALA A 62 -16.84 5.41 13.35
CA ALA A 62 -15.64 4.89 12.70
C ALA A 62 -14.44 4.84 13.62
N GLU A 63 -13.62 3.81 13.46
CA GLU A 63 -12.37 3.64 14.19
C GLU A 63 -11.19 3.68 13.24
N ALA A 64 -10.17 4.47 13.60
CA ALA A 64 -8.95 4.61 12.81
C ALA A 64 -7.90 3.61 13.30
N PHE A 65 -7.35 2.80 12.38
CA PHE A 65 -6.30 1.83 12.67
C PHE A 65 -5.04 2.11 11.86
N ILE A 66 -3.88 1.75 12.42
CA ILE A 66 -2.62 1.61 11.69
C ILE A 66 -2.35 0.11 11.58
N ILE A 67 -2.17 -0.41 10.37
CA ILE A 67 -2.00 -1.84 10.12
C ILE A 67 -0.52 -2.20 10.21
N PRO A 68 -0.11 -3.04 11.19
CA PRO A 68 1.30 -3.36 11.37
C PRO A 68 1.76 -4.50 10.47
N THR A 69 0.85 -5.38 10.03
CA THR A 69 1.19 -6.63 9.32
C THR A 69 0.81 -6.63 7.85
N GLY A 70 1.56 -7.40 7.07
CA GLY A 70 1.37 -7.65 5.65
C GLY A 70 0.33 -8.70 5.25
N SER A 71 -0.42 -9.27 6.19
CA SER A 71 -1.27 -10.44 5.91
C SER A 71 -2.45 -10.18 4.96
N MET A 72 -2.69 -8.92 4.62
CA MET A 72 -3.74 -8.46 3.72
C MET A 72 -3.16 -7.85 2.44
N ALA A 73 -1.85 -7.95 2.21
CA ALA A 73 -1.22 -7.46 0.99
C ALA A 73 -1.74 -8.27 -0.22
N GLU A 74 -1.96 -7.66 -1.38
CA GLU A 74 -1.67 -6.25 -1.70
C GLU A 74 -2.72 -5.23 -1.26
N THR A 75 -3.91 -5.66 -0.81
CA THR A 75 -4.98 -4.73 -0.42
C THR A 75 -4.56 -3.81 0.73
N LEU A 76 -3.85 -4.34 1.71
CA LEU A 76 -3.24 -3.60 2.81
C LEU A 76 -1.84 -4.18 3.05
N TYR A 77 -0.83 -3.42 2.66
CA TYR A 77 0.57 -3.75 2.90
C TYR A 77 0.86 -3.70 4.41
N GLY A 78 0.31 -2.77 5.16
CA GLY A 78 0.74 -2.58 6.55
C GLY A 78 2.17 -2.07 6.60
N ARG A 79 3.05 -2.56 7.49
CA ARG A 79 4.44 -2.06 7.57
C ARG A 79 5.27 -2.57 6.40
N HIS A 80 5.75 -1.66 5.55
CA HIS A 80 6.47 -1.99 4.31
C HIS A 80 7.58 -1.00 3.97
N LYS A 81 8.42 -1.37 3.01
CA LYS A 81 9.37 -0.46 2.34
C LYS A 81 9.04 -0.42 0.84
N ASP A 82 9.08 0.78 0.28
CA ASP A 82 9.02 0.98 -1.16
C ASP A 82 10.44 0.99 -1.73
N LEU A 83 10.63 0.23 -2.80
CA LEU A 83 11.93 0.04 -3.43
C LEU A 83 11.83 0.31 -4.92
N LYS A 84 12.97 0.67 -5.50
CA LYS A 84 13.18 0.71 -6.94
C LYS A 84 14.27 -0.30 -7.26
N CYS A 85 14.01 -1.22 -8.17
CA CYS A 85 15.01 -2.22 -8.52
C CYS A 85 16.23 -1.58 -9.18
N GLU A 86 17.42 -1.94 -8.72
CA GLU A 86 18.70 -1.41 -9.20
C GLU A 86 18.99 -1.80 -10.67
N LYS A 87 18.45 -2.94 -11.12
CA LYS A 87 18.69 -3.47 -12.48
C LYS A 87 17.60 -3.13 -13.49
N CYS A 88 16.34 -3.39 -13.15
CA CYS A 88 15.21 -3.17 -14.09
C CYS A 88 14.39 -1.92 -13.78
N ASN A 89 14.69 -1.17 -12.72
CA ASN A 89 14.07 0.12 -12.42
C ASN A 89 12.58 0.08 -12.03
N ILE A 90 11.94 -1.10 -11.99
CA ILE A 90 10.55 -1.22 -11.52
C ILE A 90 10.45 -0.87 -10.04
N ARG A 91 9.30 -0.30 -9.64
CA ARG A 91 8.98 -0.12 -8.23
C ARG A 91 8.33 -1.39 -7.70
N PHE A 92 8.73 -1.80 -6.51
CA PHE A 92 8.15 -2.94 -5.82
C PHE A 92 8.18 -2.70 -4.31
N ARG A 93 7.38 -3.49 -3.58
CA ARG A 93 7.23 -3.36 -2.13
C ARG A 93 7.70 -4.61 -1.43
N VAL A 94 8.23 -4.42 -0.22
CA VAL A 94 8.62 -5.51 0.67
C VAL A 94 7.98 -5.32 2.05
N GLY A 95 7.54 -6.42 2.65
CA GLY A 95 7.03 -6.42 4.01
C GLY A 95 8.16 -6.11 5.00
N ALA A 96 7.89 -5.27 5.99
CA ALA A 96 8.82 -4.93 7.07
C ALA A 96 8.17 -5.12 8.45
N SER A 97 7.11 -5.94 8.51
CA SER A 97 6.37 -6.24 9.74
C SER A 97 7.24 -6.91 10.81
N GLU A 98 8.37 -7.50 10.41
CA GLU A 98 9.33 -8.16 11.29
C GLU A 98 10.49 -7.28 11.77
N GLU A 99 10.56 -6.01 11.36
CA GLU A 99 11.62 -5.07 11.77
C GLU A 99 11.30 -4.32 13.07
N VAL A 100 10.18 -4.63 13.72
CA VAL A 100 9.75 -3.96 14.96
C VAL A 100 9.22 -4.97 15.94
N ASP A 101 9.57 -4.77 17.22
CA ASP A 101 8.98 -5.52 18.32
C ASP A 101 7.46 -5.25 18.38
N ARG A 102 6.67 -6.31 18.27
CA ARG A 102 5.20 -6.24 18.32
C ARG A 102 4.68 -5.75 19.67
N ILE A 103 5.46 -5.91 20.74
CA ILE A 103 5.08 -5.56 22.11
C ILE A 103 5.49 -4.12 22.41
N ALA A 104 6.77 -3.78 22.23
CA ALA A 104 7.28 -2.45 22.55
C ALA A 104 6.95 -1.39 21.47
N GLN A 105 6.54 -1.81 20.26
CA GLN A 105 6.41 -0.96 19.07
C GLN A 105 7.68 -0.16 18.73
N THR A 106 8.82 -0.54 19.30
CA THR A 106 10.13 0.02 19.00
C THR A 106 10.78 -0.79 17.90
N THR A 107 11.45 -0.11 16.96
CA THR A 107 12.26 -0.77 15.93
C THR A 107 13.28 -1.67 16.62
N TYR A 108 13.46 -2.91 16.13
CA TYR A 108 14.49 -3.78 16.66
C TYR A 108 15.89 -3.13 16.51
N ALA A 109 16.89 -3.67 17.22
CA ALA A 109 18.28 -3.28 17.04
C ALA A 109 18.69 -3.40 15.56
N GLU A 110 19.75 -2.70 15.15
CA GLU A 110 20.27 -2.69 13.77
C GLU A 110 20.46 -4.09 13.14
N SER A 111 20.63 -5.14 13.97
CA SER A 111 20.81 -6.54 13.57
C SER A 111 19.55 -7.24 13.03
N ASP A 112 18.34 -6.75 13.33
CA ASP A 112 17.08 -7.41 12.95
C ASP A 112 16.40 -6.76 11.73
N ARG A 113 17.09 -5.81 11.10
CA ARG A 113 16.62 -5.18 9.88
C ARG A 113 16.76 -6.15 8.72
N LEU A 114 15.82 -6.08 7.79
CA LEU A 114 15.88 -6.84 6.56
C LEU A 114 16.98 -6.27 5.67
N HIS A 115 17.83 -7.15 5.14
CA HIS A 115 18.99 -6.74 4.36
C HIS A 115 18.68 -6.65 2.87
N PHE A 116 17.84 -7.57 2.37
CA PHE A 116 17.60 -7.72 0.94
C PHE A 116 16.12 -7.92 0.59
N GLY A 117 15.76 -7.52 -0.63
CA GLY A 117 14.48 -7.80 -1.27
C GLY A 117 14.69 -8.17 -2.74
N TYR A 118 13.95 -9.16 -3.21
CA TYR A 118 14.09 -9.67 -4.58
C TYR A 118 13.09 -9.00 -5.51
N CYS A 119 13.56 -8.45 -6.61
CA CYS A 119 12.67 -7.78 -7.57
C CYS A 119 11.67 -8.80 -8.19
N PRO A 120 10.35 -8.55 -8.19
CA PRO A 120 9.38 -9.51 -8.74
C PRO A 120 9.52 -9.72 -10.27
N ASN A 121 10.02 -8.71 -10.99
CA ASN A 121 10.16 -8.74 -12.45
C ASN A 121 11.45 -9.45 -12.92
N CYS A 122 12.59 -9.12 -12.32
CA CYS A 122 13.91 -9.59 -12.77
C CYS A 122 14.65 -10.45 -11.74
N ARG A 123 14.10 -10.65 -10.54
CA ARG A 123 14.71 -11.39 -9.41
C ARG A 123 16.06 -10.89 -8.91
N TYR A 124 16.51 -9.71 -9.34
CA TYR A 124 17.72 -9.12 -8.78
C TYR A 124 17.57 -8.89 -7.27
N LYS A 125 18.64 -9.19 -6.52
CA LYS A 125 18.73 -9.00 -5.07
C LYS A 125 19.09 -7.54 -4.78
N ASN A 126 18.14 -6.77 -4.28
CA ASN A 126 18.34 -5.34 -3.98
C ASN A 126 18.66 -5.17 -2.49
N SER A 127 19.57 -4.28 -2.15
CA SER A 127 19.83 -3.94 -0.74
C SER A 127 18.74 -3.03 -0.20
N ILE A 128 18.17 -3.38 0.95
CA ILE A 128 17.05 -2.64 1.57
C ILE A 128 17.35 -2.22 3.00
N TYR A 129 18.57 -2.49 3.46
CA TYR A 129 19.02 -2.24 4.83
C TYR A 129 18.88 -0.77 5.23
N LYS A 130 19.23 0.16 4.33
CA LYS A 130 19.17 1.61 4.59
C LYS A 130 17.75 2.18 4.51
N ASN A 131 16.82 1.49 3.84
CA ASN A 131 15.46 1.97 3.66
C ASN A 131 14.68 1.93 4.97
N VAL A 132 14.06 3.05 5.32
CA VAL A 132 13.22 3.18 6.52
C VAL A 132 11.81 2.68 6.19
N PRO A 133 11.23 1.76 6.98
CA PRO A 133 9.90 1.25 6.72
C PRO A 133 8.81 2.28 7.05
N PHE A 134 7.73 2.27 6.26
CA PHE A 134 6.49 2.96 6.60
C PHE A 134 5.87 2.36 7.85
N LYS A 135 5.20 3.17 8.67
CA LYS A 135 4.63 2.70 9.95
C LYS A 135 3.47 1.72 9.80
N GLY A 136 2.82 1.69 8.63
CA GLY A 136 1.61 0.93 8.38
C GLY A 136 0.59 1.72 7.55
N ASP A 137 -0.28 1.01 6.84
CA ASP A 137 -1.45 1.63 6.20
C ASP A 137 -2.41 2.16 7.26
N ARG A 138 -3.03 3.30 6.97
CA ARG A 138 -4.00 3.95 7.85
C ARG A 138 -5.39 3.77 7.26
N ILE A 139 -6.27 3.12 8.01
CA ILE A 139 -7.63 2.82 7.56
C ILE A 139 -8.66 3.39 8.53
N PHE A 140 -9.83 3.72 7.99
CA PHE A 140 -11.04 3.97 8.78
C PHE A 140 -11.98 2.78 8.63
N VAL A 141 -12.40 2.23 9.75
CA VAL A 141 -13.30 1.07 9.81
C VAL A 141 -14.67 1.57 10.23
N ASN A 142 -15.67 1.33 9.39
CA ASN A 142 -17.08 1.62 9.70
C ASN A 142 -17.65 0.53 10.62
N LYS A 143 -18.30 0.92 11.73
CA LYS A 143 -18.86 -0.01 12.73
C LYS A 143 -20.29 -0.48 12.41
N PHE A 144 -21.04 0.28 11.60
CA PHE A 144 -22.46 0.03 11.32
C PHE A 144 -22.85 -0.97 10.22
N PRO A 145 -21.99 -1.41 9.26
CA PRO A 145 -22.45 -2.18 8.10
C PRO A 145 -23.24 -3.45 8.47
N TYR A 146 -22.88 -4.09 9.58
CA TYR A 146 -23.47 -5.35 10.01
C TYR A 146 -24.54 -5.21 11.10
N GLU A 147 -24.87 -3.98 11.52
CA GLU A 147 -26.07 -3.72 12.34
C GLU A 147 -27.34 -3.65 11.49
N PHE A 148 -27.21 -3.24 10.22
CA PHE A 148 -28.34 -3.04 9.29
C PHE A 148 -28.24 -3.89 8.02
N GLY A 149 -27.14 -4.61 7.81
CA GLY A 149 -26.88 -5.39 6.61
C GLY A 149 -26.25 -6.74 6.91
N ASN A 150 -26.34 -7.65 5.95
CA ASN A 150 -25.70 -8.97 6.05
C ASN A 150 -24.28 -8.92 5.48
N PRO A 151 -23.34 -9.66 6.08
CA PRO A 151 -21.97 -9.73 5.58
C PRO A 151 -21.92 -10.29 4.17
N GLN A 152 -21.16 -9.62 3.30
CA GLN A 152 -21.00 -10.02 1.91
C GLN A 152 -19.66 -10.72 1.72
N ARG A 153 -19.66 -11.74 0.86
CA ARG A 153 -18.42 -12.47 0.55
C ARG A 153 -17.37 -11.50 0.01
N PHE A 154 -16.14 -11.73 0.46
CA PHE A 154 -14.94 -10.94 0.17
C PHE A 154 -14.91 -9.54 0.79
N ASP A 155 -15.82 -9.21 1.70
CA ASP A 155 -15.69 -8.03 2.56
C ASP A 155 -14.37 -8.08 3.35
N VAL A 156 -13.77 -6.91 3.57
CA VAL A 156 -12.63 -6.76 4.47
C VAL A 156 -13.18 -6.43 5.84
N VAL A 157 -13.07 -7.37 6.77
CA VAL A 157 -13.67 -7.28 8.10
C VAL A 157 -12.59 -7.12 9.15
N VAL A 158 -12.89 -6.29 10.15
CA VAL A 158 -12.08 -6.16 11.37
C VAL A 158 -12.84 -6.78 12.52
N PHE A 159 -12.22 -7.73 13.21
CA PHE A 159 -12.81 -8.39 14.36
C PHE A 159 -11.79 -8.52 15.50
N LYS A 160 -12.28 -8.62 16.72
CA LYS A 160 -11.44 -8.85 17.90
C LYS A 160 -11.06 -10.33 17.95
N PHE A 161 -9.80 -10.61 18.25
CA PHE A 161 -9.36 -11.99 18.41
C PHE A 161 -10.11 -12.64 19.59
N PRO A 162 -10.73 -13.82 19.42
CA PRO A 162 -11.57 -14.39 20.47
C PRO A 162 -10.84 -14.68 21.79
N GLU A 163 -9.56 -15.05 21.74
CA GLU A 163 -8.77 -15.37 22.94
C GLU A 163 -8.20 -14.13 23.63
N ASP A 164 -7.93 -13.06 22.87
CA ASP A 164 -7.51 -11.75 23.41
C ASP A 164 -8.22 -10.60 22.68
N PRO A 165 -9.31 -10.06 23.25
CA PRO A 165 -10.07 -8.98 22.63
C PRO A 165 -9.33 -7.64 22.50
N LYS A 166 -8.13 -7.51 23.10
CA LYS A 166 -7.27 -6.34 22.89
C LYS A 166 -6.66 -6.35 21.49
N ILE A 167 -6.53 -7.52 20.88
CA ILE A 167 -5.96 -7.70 19.56
C ILE A 167 -7.09 -7.64 18.51
N SER A 168 -6.88 -6.84 17.47
CA SER A 168 -7.81 -6.76 16.33
C SER A 168 -7.15 -7.39 15.11
N TYR A 169 -7.89 -8.26 14.42
CA TYR A 169 -7.48 -8.83 13.14
C TYR A 169 -8.27 -8.23 12.01
N ILE A 170 -7.60 -8.11 10.86
CA ILE A 170 -8.21 -7.75 9.60
C ILE A 170 -8.08 -8.93 8.66
N LYS A 171 -9.20 -9.43 8.16
CA LYS A 171 -9.25 -10.56 7.25
C LYS A 171 -10.27 -10.32 6.16
N ARG A 172 -10.16 -11.07 5.08
CA ARG A 172 -11.16 -11.10 4.01
C ARG A 172 -12.16 -12.20 4.32
N LEU A 173 -13.45 -11.85 4.37
CA LEU A 173 -14.52 -12.81 4.61
C LEU A 173 -14.64 -13.74 3.40
N VAL A 174 -14.49 -15.05 3.61
CA VAL A 174 -14.57 -16.03 2.52
C VAL A 174 -15.76 -16.96 2.68
N GLY A 175 -15.98 -17.55 3.86
CA GLY A 175 -17.14 -18.41 4.11
C GLY A 175 -18.29 -17.64 4.75
N LEU A 176 -19.52 -17.96 4.37
CA LEU A 176 -20.75 -17.48 4.99
C LEU A 176 -21.39 -18.58 5.84
N PRO A 177 -22.33 -18.25 6.75
CA PRO A 177 -23.03 -19.23 7.55
C PRO A 177 -23.73 -20.30 6.69
N GLY A 178 -23.62 -21.57 7.08
CA GLY A 178 -24.25 -22.70 6.38
C GLY A 178 -23.46 -23.25 5.19
N GLU A 179 -22.25 -22.76 4.94
CA GLU A 179 -21.43 -23.20 3.80
C GLU A 179 -20.33 -24.18 4.19
N ILE A 180 -20.07 -25.14 3.30
CA ILE A 180 -18.88 -25.99 3.34
C ILE A 180 -17.85 -25.37 2.40
N ILE A 181 -16.74 -24.89 2.96
CA ILE A 181 -15.62 -24.32 2.20
C ILE A 181 -14.51 -25.36 2.06
N THR A 182 -13.96 -25.51 0.86
CA THR A 182 -12.81 -26.38 0.59
C THR A 182 -11.73 -25.61 -0.14
N ILE A 183 -10.47 -25.78 0.27
CA ILE A 183 -9.30 -25.27 -0.45
C ILE A 183 -8.69 -26.44 -1.20
N SER A 184 -8.56 -26.31 -2.53
CA SER A 184 -7.95 -27.35 -3.37
C SER A 184 -7.17 -26.72 -4.49
N ARG A 185 -5.90 -27.10 -4.64
CA ARG A 185 -4.99 -26.62 -5.69
C ARG A 185 -4.92 -25.08 -5.78
N GLY A 186 -4.95 -24.40 -4.63
CA GLY A 186 -4.91 -22.94 -4.54
C GLY A 186 -6.25 -22.22 -4.77
N ASP A 187 -7.28 -22.94 -5.22
CA ASP A 187 -8.62 -22.40 -5.41
C ASP A 187 -9.51 -22.66 -4.19
N LEU A 188 -10.47 -21.74 -3.98
CA LEU A 188 -11.52 -21.87 -2.97
C LEU A 188 -12.79 -22.39 -3.62
N TYR A 189 -13.40 -23.38 -2.99
CA TYR A 189 -14.66 -24.00 -3.42
C TYR A 189 -15.69 -23.90 -2.30
N GLN A 190 -16.96 -23.84 -2.69
CA GLN A 190 -18.10 -23.78 -1.79
C GLN A 190 -19.18 -24.76 -2.25
N ARG A 191 -19.90 -25.31 -1.27
CA ARG A 191 -21.18 -26.00 -1.44
C ARG A 191 -22.04 -25.76 -0.20
N ILE A 192 -23.36 -25.95 -0.32
CA ILE A 192 -24.30 -25.81 0.81
C ILE A 192 -24.57 -27.18 1.42
N ASN A 193 -25.03 -28.13 0.61
CA ASN A 193 -25.28 -29.51 1.02
C ASN A 193 -24.13 -30.42 0.59
N GLU A 194 -24.00 -31.59 1.23
CA GLU A 194 -22.94 -32.56 0.87
C GLU A 194 -23.09 -33.11 -0.56
N ASP A 195 -24.32 -33.20 -1.06
CA ASP A 195 -24.66 -33.70 -2.39
C ASP A 195 -24.50 -32.64 -3.50
N ASP A 196 -24.35 -31.35 -3.15
CA ASP A 196 -24.20 -30.28 -4.13
C ASP A 196 -22.82 -30.33 -4.80
N PRO A 197 -22.72 -30.04 -6.11
CA PRO A 197 -21.44 -29.94 -6.78
C PRO A 197 -20.63 -28.77 -6.21
N MET A 198 -19.32 -28.99 -6.02
CA MET A 198 -18.40 -27.93 -5.59
C MET A 198 -18.35 -26.80 -6.61
N GLN A 199 -18.69 -25.59 -6.18
CA GLN A 199 -18.61 -24.39 -7.01
C GLN A 199 -17.37 -23.58 -6.64
N ILE A 200 -16.63 -23.15 -7.65
CA ILE A 200 -15.43 -22.34 -7.43
C ILE A 200 -15.81 -20.91 -7.04
N LEU A 201 -15.26 -20.45 -5.91
CA LEU A 201 -15.44 -19.09 -5.42
C LEU A 201 -14.47 -18.13 -6.11
N ARG A 202 -14.87 -17.64 -7.29
CA ARG A 202 -14.13 -16.58 -7.98
C ARG A 202 -14.44 -15.23 -7.34
N LYS A 203 -13.38 -14.44 -7.12
CA LYS A 203 -13.53 -13.05 -6.67
C LYS A 203 -14.20 -12.24 -7.78
N PRO A 204 -15.01 -11.20 -7.48
CA PRO A 204 -15.47 -10.27 -8.49
C PRO A 204 -14.31 -9.63 -9.26
N TYR A 205 -14.49 -9.32 -10.54
CA TYR A 205 -13.43 -8.80 -11.42
C TYR A 205 -12.68 -7.60 -10.82
N HIS A 206 -13.40 -6.59 -10.29
CA HIS A 206 -12.76 -5.44 -9.65
C HIS A 206 -11.85 -5.82 -8.47
N LYS A 207 -12.21 -6.84 -7.68
CA LYS A 207 -11.36 -7.36 -6.59
C LYS A 207 -10.20 -8.19 -7.13
N GLN A 208 -10.35 -8.83 -8.29
CA GLN A 208 -9.23 -9.52 -8.95
C GLN A 208 -8.21 -8.49 -9.44
N GLU A 209 -8.66 -7.41 -10.10
CA GLU A 209 -7.78 -6.34 -10.57
C GLU A 209 -6.95 -5.71 -9.46
N GLU A 210 -7.55 -5.44 -8.29
CA GLU A 210 -6.83 -4.93 -7.10
C GLU A 210 -5.76 -5.90 -6.56
N LEU A 211 -5.88 -7.20 -6.86
CA LEU A 211 -4.98 -8.25 -6.41
C LEU A 211 -4.05 -8.73 -7.51
N HIS A 212 -4.21 -8.26 -8.75
CA HIS A 212 -3.36 -8.66 -9.86
C HIS A 212 -1.96 -8.12 -9.63
N GLN A 213 -0.99 -9.02 -9.74
CA GLN A 213 0.42 -8.69 -9.63
C GLN A 213 1.06 -8.70 -10.99
N LEU A 214 1.86 -7.67 -11.27
CA LEU A 214 2.65 -7.63 -12.48
C LEU A 214 3.83 -8.60 -12.34
N VAL A 215 3.69 -9.78 -12.94
CA VAL A 215 4.72 -10.84 -12.93
C VAL A 215 5.85 -10.59 -13.93
N PHE A 216 5.58 -9.75 -14.93
CA PHE A 216 6.55 -9.32 -15.92
C PHE A 216 6.14 -7.99 -16.53
N ASP A 217 7.09 -7.07 -16.57
CA ASP A 217 6.94 -5.78 -17.26
C ASP A 217 7.89 -5.73 -18.46
N ASN A 218 7.31 -5.69 -19.66
CA ASN A 218 8.07 -5.69 -20.91
C ASN A 218 8.81 -4.38 -21.17
N ASP A 219 8.41 -3.29 -20.52
CA ASP A 219 9.10 -1.99 -20.64
C ASP A 219 10.35 -1.94 -19.76
N HIS A 220 10.48 -2.91 -18.84
CA HIS A 220 11.54 -2.98 -17.84
C HIS A 220 12.38 -4.27 -17.96
N VAL A 221 12.75 -4.65 -19.18
CA VAL A 221 13.65 -5.80 -19.39
C VAL A 221 15.11 -5.42 -19.17
N VAL A 222 15.84 -6.27 -18.46
CA VAL A 222 17.26 -6.09 -18.19
C VAL A 222 18.08 -6.51 -19.41
N GLN A 223 18.70 -5.55 -20.08
CA GLN A 223 19.51 -5.80 -21.28
C GLN A 223 20.76 -6.62 -20.99
N GLU A 224 21.35 -6.49 -19.80
CA GLU A 224 22.53 -7.28 -19.37
C GLU A 224 22.23 -8.78 -19.37
N LEU A 225 21.05 -9.19 -18.88
CA LEU A 225 20.61 -10.59 -18.91
C LEU A 225 20.48 -11.10 -20.35
N LEU A 226 19.81 -10.33 -21.22
CA LEU A 226 19.61 -10.72 -22.62
C LEU A 226 20.95 -10.88 -23.37
N LYS A 227 21.86 -9.92 -23.18
CA LYS A 227 23.21 -9.98 -23.77
C LYS A 227 24.01 -11.19 -23.29
N ASN A 228 23.75 -11.67 -22.08
CA ASN A 228 24.38 -12.86 -21.52
C ASN A 228 23.69 -14.18 -21.92
N GLY A 229 22.73 -14.13 -22.86
CA GLY A 229 22.04 -15.32 -23.37
C GLY A 229 20.75 -15.69 -22.63
N PHE A 230 20.25 -14.85 -21.72
CA PHE A 230 18.95 -15.07 -21.10
C PHE A 230 17.84 -14.85 -22.13
N PRO A 231 16.83 -15.75 -22.24
CA PRO A 231 15.81 -15.65 -23.27
C PRO A 231 14.83 -14.51 -23.00
N GLU A 232 14.34 -13.88 -24.08
CA GLU A 232 13.18 -13.00 -23.97
C GLU A 232 11.92 -13.80 -23.59
N ARG A 233 11.06 -13.20 -22.77
CA ARG A 233 9.79 -13.82 -22.36
C ARG A 233 8.75 -13.80 -23.47
N TRP A 234 8.72 -12.74 -24.28
CA TRP A 234 7.90 -12.67 -25.49
C TRP A 234 8.76 -13.00 -26.70
N GLN A 235 8.38 -14.02 -27.46
CA GLN A 235 9.13 -14.46 -28.63
C GLN A 235 8.20 -14.76 -29.81
N SER A 236 8.62 -14.33 -30.99
CA SER A 236 8.04 -14.76 -32.27
C SER A 236 8.39 -16.22 -32.50
N LEU A 237 7.41 -17.10 -32.72
CA LEU A 237 7.66 -18.54 -32.88
C LEU A 237 7.01 -19.10 -34.14
N THR A 238 7.60 -20.18 -34.64
CA THR A 238 7.02 -20.96 -35.75
C THR A 238 5.93 -21.90 -35.25
N GLU A 239 4.81 -22.01 -35.96
CA GLU A 239 3.69 -22.90 -35.60
C GLU A 239 4.11 -24.38 -35.54
N SER A 240 5.01 -24.79 -36.43
CA SER A 240 5.54 -26.15 -36.50
C SER A 240 6.48 -26.50 -35.34
N ASP A 241 7.04 -25.52 -34.66
CA ASP A 241 8.00 -25.71 -33.57
C ASP A 241 7.97 -24.53 -32.58
N TRP A 242 7.26 -24.71 -31.47
CA TRP A 242 7.10 -23.73 -30.41
C TRP A 242 8.36 -23.49 -29.55
N THR A 243 9.50 -24.03 -29.97
CA THR A 243 10.81 -23.78 -29.36
C THR A 243 11.71 -22.90 -30.22
N LYS A 244 11.40 -22.76 -31.52
CA LYS A 244 12.21 -22.01 -32.48
C LYS A 244 11.64 -20.64 -32.79
N VAL A 245 12.50 -19.64 -32.75
CA VAL A 245 12.16 -18.26 -33.08
C VAL A 245 11.88 -18.15 -34.58
N ASP A 246 10.72 -17.60 -34.95
CA ASP A 246 10.40 -17.30 -36.35
C ASP A 246 11.06 -15.97 -36.76
N PRO A 247 12.09 -15.99 -37.63
CA PRO A 247 12.79 -14.77 -38.06
C PRO A 247 11.91 -13.86 -38.94
N ASN A 248 10.84 -14.40 -39.53
CA ASN A 248 9.91 -13.66 -40.39
C ASN A 248 8.63 -13.24 -39.65
N GLY A 249 8.50 -13.58 -38.36
CA GLY A 249 7.35 -13.23 -37.54
C GLY A 249 7.48 -11.86 -36.86
N TRP A 250 7.02 -11.79 -35.62
CA TRP A 250 7.00 -10.56 -34.83
C TRP A 250 8.42 -10.06 -34.54
N LYS A 251 8.69 -8.79 -34.90
CA LYS A 251 9.97 -8.14 -34.62
C LYS A 251 9.86 -7.33 -33.34
N ASN A 252 10.79 -7.55 -32.42
CA ASN A 252 10.93 -6.75 -31.21
C ASN A 252 11.85 -5.56 -31.50
N ASP A 253 11.33 -4.34 -31.37
CA ASP A 253 12.16 -3.16 -31.25
C ASP A 253 12.63 -3.05 -29.80
N SER A 254 13.87 -3.46 -29.53
CA SER A 254 14.42 -3.47 -28.17
C SER A 254 14.49 -2.09 -27.52
N ALA A 255 14.48 -1.01 -28.30
CA ALA A 255 14.53 0.37 -27.78
C ALA A 255 13.14 0.85 -27.33
N ASN A 256 12.10 0.56 -28.11
CA ASN A 256 10.72 0.95 -27.80
C ASN A 256 9.90 -0.17 -27.13
N ARG A 257 10.49 -1.36 -26.96
CA ARG A 257 9.87 -2.58 -26.42
C ARG A 257 8.54 -2.93 -27.10
N THR A 258 8.41 -2.60 -28.38
CA THR A 258 7.22 -2.89 -29.18
C THR A 258 7.43 -4.12 -30.05
N PHE A 259 6.38 -4.93 -30.16
CA PHE A 259 6.32 -6.02 -31.12
C PHE A 259 5.52 -5.55 -32.33
N SER A 260 6.15 -5.60 -33.50
CA SER A 260 5.53 -5.18 -34.74
C SER A 260 5.65 -6.28 -35.80
N ILE A 261 4.67 -6.33 -36.68
CA ILE A 261 4.69 -7.22 -37.83
C ILE A 261 4.02 -6.52 -39.01
N LEU A 262 4.56 -6.74 -40.20
CA LEU A 262 3.92 -6.29 -41.42
C LEU A 262 2.79 -7.27 -41.77
N PRO A 263 1.58 -6.80 -42.12
CA PRO A 263 0.49 -7.68 -42.48
C PRO A 263 0.83 -8.38 -43.80
N GLN A 264 1.08 -9.69 -43.74
CA GLN A 264 1.49 -10.52 -44.88
C GLN A 264 0.40 -11.54 -45.28
N GLY A 265 -0.78 -11.50 -44.64
CA GLY A 265 -1.89 -12.42 -44.92
C GLY A 265 -1.75 -13.82 -44.28
N GLU A 266 -0.62 -14.09 -43.63
CA GLU A 266 -0.37 -15.32 -42.88
C GLU A 266 -0.49 -15.09 -41.36
N THR A 267 -0.98 -16.09 -40.64
CA THR A 267 -0.98 -16.08 -39.17
C THR A 267 0.44 -16.22 -38.65
N LYS A 268 0.83 -15.37 -37.70
CA LYS A 268 2.15 -15.39 -37.05
C LYS A 268 1.98 -15.35 -35.54
N TRP A 269 2.76 -16.16 -34.84
CA TRP A 269 2.58 -16.37 -33.40
C TRP A 269 3.55 -15.54 -32.58
N LEU A 270 3.02 -14.85 -31.56
CA LEU A 270 3.77 -14.21 -30.49
C LEU A 270 3.43 -14.94 -29.19
N ARG A 271 4.44 -15.52 -28.53
CA ARG A 271 4.23 -16.35 -27.33
C ARG A 271 4.92 -15.73 -26.13
N TYR A 272 4.23 -15.76 -24.99
CA TYR A 272 4.81 -15.52 -23.69
C TYR A 272 5.29 -16.82 -23.03
N ARG A 273 6.49 -16.79 -22.44
CA ARG A 273 7.05 -17.81 -21.55
C ARG A 273 7.57 -17.13 -20.29
N HIS A 274 7.17 -17.62 -19.12
CA HIS A 274 7.60 -17.07 -17.84
C HIS A 274 8.96 -17.64 -17.44
N PHE A 275 10.02 -16.98 -17.90
CA PHE A 275 11.39 -17.26 -17.42
C PHE A 275 11.66 -16.45 -16.16
N VAL A 276 12.32 -17.04 -15.16
CA VAL A 276 12.62 -16.39 -13.89
C VAL A 276 14.13 -16.46 -13.68
N PRO A 277 14.86 -15.33 -13.70
CA PRO A 277 16.29 -15.34 -13.43
C PRO A 277 16.56 -15.84 -12.01
N THR A 278 17.58 -16.67 -11.87
CA THR A 278 18.07 -17.17 -10.58
C THR A 278 19.22 -16.30 -10.05
N THR A 279 19.60 -16.50 -8.78
CA THR A 279 20.80 -15.88 -8.22
C THR A 279 22.06 -16.23 -9.03
N GLU A 280 22.13 -17.45 -9.54
CA GLU A 280 23.25 -17.93 -10.35
C GLU A 280 23.32 -17.28 -11.74
N ASP A 281 22.16 -17.03 -12.38
CA ASP A 281 22.11 -16.27 -13.64
C ASP A 281 22.64 -14.85 -13.46
N TRP A 282 22.30 -14.21 -12.33
CA TRP A 282 22.80 -12.88 -11.99
C TRP A 282 24.30 -12.87 -11.70
N LYS A 283 24.82 -13.86 -10.97
CA LYS A 283 26.27 -14.03 -10.78
C LYS A 283 26.98 -14.19 -12.13
N ALA A 284 26.42 -14.97 -13.05
CA ALA A 284 26.99 -15.16 -14.37
C ALA A 284 27.10 -13.83 -15.16
N VAL A 285 26.07 -12.98 -15.08
CA VAL A 285 26.09 -11.63 -15.66
C VAL A 285 27.14 -10.74 -15.01
N GLU A 286 27.23 -10.73 -13.68
CA GLU A 286 28.20 -9.91 -12.92
C GLU A 286 29.65 -10.33 -13.19
N GLU A 287 29.90 -11.63 -13.35
CA GLU A 287 31.21 -12.22 -13.64
C GLU A 287 31.53 -12.29 -15.14
N GLN A 288 30.62 -11.82 -16.02
CA GLN A 288 30.76 -11.84 -17.48
C GLN A 288 31.04 -13.24 -18.05
N ARG A 289 30.42 -14.27 -17.45
CA ARG A 289 30.51 -15.66 -17.91
C ARG A 289 29.19 -16.13 -18.50
N PRO A 290 29.21 -17.18 -19.35
CA PRO A 290 27.99 -17.79 -19.86
C PRO A 290 27.08 -18.28 -18.73
N LEU A 291 25.77 -18.31 -18.99
CA LEU A 291 24.81 -18.94 -18.10
C LEU A 291 25.20 -20.40 -17.86
N ALA A 292 25.16 -20.83 -16.60
CA ALA A 292 25.53 -22.19 -16.21
C ALA A 292 24.59 -23.24 -16.85
N GLN A 293 23.31 -22.89 -17.00
CA GLN A 293 22.29 -23.71 -17.65
C GLN A 293 21.37 -22.82 -18.47
N GLN A 294 20.69 -23.42 -19.46
CA GLN A 294 19.67 -22.70 -20.23
C GLN A 294 18.42 -22.48 -19.37
N PRO A 295 17.91 -21.24 -19.23
CA PRO A 295 16.74 -20.97 -18.42
C PRO A 295 15.51 -21.76 -18.88
N VAL A 296 14.85 -22.41 -17.92
CA VAL A 296 13.63 -23.22 -18.14
C VAL A 296 12.41 -22.36 -17.79
N PRO A 297 11.33 -22.38 -18.60
CA PRO A 297 10.13 -21.63 -18.26
C PRO A 297 9.43 -22.29 -17.06
N LEU A 298 8.98 -21.47 -16.11
CA LEU A 298 8.31 -21.91 -14.91
C LEU A 298 6.82 -21.54 -14.94
N LEU A 299 6.02 -22.25 -14.17
CA LEU A 299 4.66 -21.80 -13.86
C LEU A 299 4.74 -20.52 -13.04
N ILE A 300 3.77 -19.63 -13.24
CA ILE A 300 3.61 -18.45 -12.38
C ILE A 300 3.15 -18.95 -11.01
N ALA A 301 4.08 -18.97 -10.05
CA ALA A 301 3.81 -19.31 -8.66
C ALA A 301 3.57 -18.06 -7.82
N ASP A 302 3.13 -18.25 -6.57
CA ASP A 302 2.93 -17.18 -5.56
C ASP A 302 4.27 -16.67 -5.02
N PHE A 303 5.12 -16.15 -5.91
CA PHE A 303 6.32 -15.44 -5.53
C PHE A 303 6.05 -13.95 -5.49
N TYR A 304 6.17 -13.37 -4.30
CA TYR A 304 6.10 -11.94 -4.12
C TYR A 304 7.06 -11.52 -3.02
N SER A 305 7.96 -10.57 -3.32
CA SER A 305 9.00 -10.11 -2.36
C SER A 305 8.44 -9.58 -1.04
N TYR A 306 7.15 -9.31 -1.01
CA TYR A 306 6.42 -8.91 0.17
C TYR A 306 6.24 -10.03 1.20
N ASN A 307 6.10 -11.28 0.72
CA ASN A 307 5.83 -12.48 1.51
C ASN A 307 6.94 -13.55 1.38
N SER A 308 7.94 -13.36 0.51
CA SER A 308 8.98 -14.35 0.22
C SER A 308 10.34 -13.98 0.82
N GLY A 309 10.97 -14.93 1.52
CA GLY A 309 12.45 -15.04 1.65
C GLY A 309 13.19 -13.79 2.09
N LEU A 310 12.63 -13.02 3.02
CA LEU A 310 13.32 -11.87 3.62
C LEU A 310 14.34 -12.42 4.61
N THR A 311 15.58 -12.60 4.18
CA THR A 311 16.65 -13.07 5.05
C THR A 311 17.06 -11.96 6.01
N LYS A 312 16.73 -12.14 7.29
CA LYS A 312 17.55 -11.60 8.39
C LYS A 312 18.90 -12.31 8.28
N PHE A 313 19.99 -11.61 8.51
CA PHE A 313 21.33 -12.19 8.37
C PHE A 313 21.49 -13.33 9.40
N GLU A 314 21.16 -14.57 9.04
CA GLU A 314 21.55 -15.74 9.83
C GLU A 314 23.06 -15.91 9.63
N SER A 315 23.81 -15.66 10.69
CA SER A 315 25.23 -16.03 10.80
C SER A 315 25.42 -17.55 10.98
N SER A 316 24.56 -18.38 10.38
CA SER A 316 24.70 -19.84 10.40
C SER A 316 24.32 -20.42 9.05
N ASN A 317 25.30 -21.02 8.40
CA ASN A 317 25.17 -21.89 7.23
C ASN A 317 23.91 -22.77 7.27
N ARG A 318 22.85 -22.34 6.58
CA ARG A 318 21.83 -23.26 6.07
C ARG A 318 21.56 -22.91 4.62
N ASP A 319 21.99 -23.84 3.77
CA ASP A 319 21.71 -23.90 2.35
C ASP A 319 20.19 -24.14 2.13
N ASP A 320 19.39 -23.08 2.24
CA ASP A 320 17.95 -23.09 1.87
C ASP A 320 17.72 -22.47 0.47
N ASP A 321 18.76 -22.36 -0.37
CA ASP A 321 18.69 -21.68 -1.67
C ASP A 321 18.12 -22.55 -2.83
N ASP A 322 17.61 -23.77 -2.56
CA ASP A 322 17.26 -24.74 -3.63
C ASP A 322 15.80 -25.24 -3.66
N GLN A 323 14.84 -24.58 -3.00
CA GLN A 323 13.42 -24.94 -3.15
C GLN A 323 12.48 -23.76 -3.40
N LEU A 324 12.58 -23.15 -4.59
CA LEU A 324 11.46 -22.48 -5.26
C LEU A 324 11.52 -22.64 -6.78
#